data_AF-A0A074TAT3-F1
#
_entry.id   AF-A0A074TAT3-F1
#
_cell.length_a   1.000
_cell.length_b   1.000
_cell.length_c   1.000
_cell.angle_alpha   90.00
_cell.angle_beta   90.00
_cell.angle_gamma   90.00
#
_symmetry.space_group_name_H-M   'P 1'
#
loop_
_entity.id
_entity.type
_entity.pdbx_description
1 polymer ?
#
loop_
_entity_poly.entity_id
_entity_poly.type
_entity_poly.pdbx_seq_one_letter_code
_entity_poly.pdbx_strand_id
1 'polypeptide(L)'
;MAGKIVDKVTPVGQHPDAMQPQDADLTSHELSRIVDFLRRLRAPFDHQMPGAKPDVYQNITLELVDAHLRLSPIDKSGLISLADVPYSTGNRMIMKMIDDGLIRQVPRGNGLKTHFLEPSESLLNAFMSYAIHVKGHMAKTFGLRQGTETSEYYFGGSYFAAQIISPVRGEDITGLNLSDIKFLLNDDNYFIAMRNMWSDFRNEFGKRSSFDLQRLPNLYAKSRQTFSEMSPRYDVIAMNMPWLGEFAERGELAPLDDLISDAAINSLDFHPSVWGTGNWKGTQYGIPLYCTIEILAARKDLFDAEGVTYPKTFDETIAAARAFHDPQNEFYGIAWNGQRGMPIANSFMFFLAACRTTVIDMPLRNQESWSFDTFDSLKLQIDTEDALEVIEYMKQLVEVSPPDIESIDWERRIHYFMSGQAAMTYCWTMRAARFEHELSSRVARRVAYLPPPSRRMRRVSAPVGGFLLTIPSYVEPTRQKQIIDAIAWMVSPEAMKEHVKNGFPVAPRFSVCADPEALASSPIVSMVDRMARKNELVTWARPPVPAFNLIERTLGEEIHDIVFHGKSPQRGLRDAENRILSAIRAEA
;
A
#
# COMPACT_ATOMS: atom_id res chain seq x y z
N MET A 1 31.57 50.35 56.91
CA MET A 1 32.10 51.37 55.98
C MET A 1 32.05 50.81 54.58
N ALA A 2 31.61 51.62 53.63
CA ALA A 2 31.35 51.27 52.25
C ALA A 2 32.63 51.16 51.38
N GLY A 3 32.52 50.39 50.29
CA GLY A 3 33.24 50.55 49.02
C GLY A 3 34.65 49.95 48.95
N LYS A 4 35.17 49.43 47.83
CA LYS A 4 34.70 49.31 46.44
C LYS A 4 35.61 48.28 45.72
N ILE A 5 34.99 47.46 44.86
CA ILE A 5 35.37 47.05 43.48
C ILE A 5 36.78 46.47 43.24
N VAL A 6 36.84 45.21 42.76
CA VAL A 6 37.36 44.85 41.42
C VAL A 6 36.62 43.59 40.92
N ASP A 7 35.96 43.72 39.78
CA ASP A 7 35.28 42.65 39.04
C ASP A 7 36.25 41.58 38.52
N LYS A 8 35.92 40.31 38.74
CA LYS A 8 36.43 39.18 37.95
C LYS A 8 35.28 38.28 37.53
N VAL A 9 35.12 38.22 36.20
CA VAL A 9 34.14 37.48 35.42
C VAL A 9 34.20 35.98 35.74
N THR A 10 33.04 35.37 36.02
CA THR A 10 32.83 33.92 36.02
C THR A 10 31.64 33.62 35.09
N PRO A 11 31.73 32.64 34.17
CA PRO A 11 30.72 32.46 33.12
C PRO A 11 29.48 31.70 33.62
N VAL A 12 28.32 32.13 33.11
CA VAL A 12 26.99 31.60 33.45
C VAL A 12 26.64 30.40 32.55
N GLY A 13 26.28 29.29 33.19
CA GLY A 13 25.13 28.44 32.86
C GLY A 13 25.09 27.75 31.49
N GLN A 14 25.45 26.47 31.46
CA GLN A 14 25.10 25.53 30.41
C GLN A 14 23.58 25.30 30.39
N HIS A 15 22.96 25.48 29.22
CA HIS A 15 21.58 25.07 28.94
C HIS A 15 21.49 23.54 28.74
N PRO A 16 20.38 22.90 29.15
CA PRO A 16 20.19 21.45 29.06
C PRO A 16 19.93 20.98 27.62
N ASP A 17 20.35 19.75 27.35
CA ASP A 17 20.34 19.02 26.08
C ASP A 17 19.14 19.31 25.17
N ALA A 18 19.44 19.83 23.99
CA ALA A 18 18.53 19.78 22.85
C ALA A 18 18.47 18.33 22.34
N MET A 19 17.33 17.67 22.54
CA MET A 19 16.96 16.45 21.82
C MET A 19 17.22 16.65 20.32
N GLN A 20 18.07 15.81 19.74
CA GLN A 20 18.17 15.68 18.29
C GLN A 20 16.82 15.18 17.73
N PRO A 21 16.26 15.78 16.66
CA PRO A 21 15.05 15.29 16.05
C PRO A 21 15.34 13.96 15.33
N GLN A 22 14.67 12.88 15.76
CA GLN A 22 14.69 11.57 15.11
C GLN A 22 13.72 11.55 13.91
N ASP A 23 14.22 11.15 12.73
CA ASP A 23 13.56 10.50 11.59
C ASP A 23 12.06 10.77 11.32
N ALA A 24 11.73 11.97 10.85
CA ALA A 24 10.50 12.24 10.13
C ALA A 24 10.82 12.61 8.66
N ASP A 25 11.32 11.65 7.89
CA ASP A 25 11.58 11.85 6.46
C ASP A 25 10.27 11.98 5.67
N LEU A 26 10.09 13.10 4.98
CA LEU A 26 9.00 13.29 4.02
C LEU A 26 9.21 12.40 2.79
N THR A 27 8.12 11.85 2.25
CA THR A 27 8.22 11.12 0.98
C THR A 27 8.38 12.08 -0.20
N SER A 28 8.94 11.60 -1.33
CA SER A 28 9.05 12.39 -2.57
C SER A 28 7.71 12.97 -3.03
N HIS A 29 6.61 12.23 -2.82
CA HIS A 29 5.24 12.67 -3.08
C HIS A 29 4.82 13.80 -2.13
N GLU A 30 5.04 13.64 -0.82
CA GLU A 30 4.74 14.69 0.15
C GLU A 30 5.51 15.98 -0.19
N LEU A 31 6.76 15.86 -0.63
CA LEU A 31 7.56 16.99 -1.08
C LEU A 31 7.01 17.64 -2.35
N SER A 32 6.66 16.85 -3.37
CA SER A 32 6.08 17.40 -4.61
C SER A 32 4.74 18.10 -4.32
N ARG A 33 3.94 17.55 -3.40
CA ARG A 33 2.70 18.21 -2.95
C ARG A 33 2.93 19.47 -2.14
N ILE A 34 3.98 19.50 -1.32
CA ILE A 34 4.40 20.72 -0.64
C ILE A 34 4.86 21.74 -1.68
N VAL A 35 5.60 21.34 -2.71
CA VAL A 35 5.96 22.22 -3.83
C VAL A 35 4.71 22.81 -4.50
N ASP A 36 3.75 21.96 -4.88
CA ASP A 36 2.48 22.40 -5.49
C ASP A 36 1.66 23.30 -4.57
N PHE A 37 1.58 22.96 -3.30
CA PHE A 37 0.92 23.78 -2.29
C PHE A 37 1.57 25.16 -2.19
N LEU A 38 2.90 25.23 -2.14
CA LEU A 38 3.65 26.48 -2.04
C LEU A 38 3.47 27.35 -3.30
N ARG A 39 3.47 26.75 -4.49
CA ARG A 39 3.13 27.44 -5.74
C ARG A 39 1.74 28.09 -5.65
N ARG A 40 0.73 27.29 -5.28
CA ARG A 40 -0.68 27.73 -5.21
C ARG A 40 -0.95 28.71 -4.07
N LEU A 41 -0.22 28.61 -2.96
CA LEU A 41 -0.33 29.53 -1.84
C LEU A 41 0.21 30.91 -2.21
N ARG A 42 1.30 30.97 -2.99
CA ARG A 42 1.95 32.22 -3.36
C ARG A 42 1.26 32.95 -4.51
N ALA A 43 0.75 32.22 -5.51
CA ALA A 43 0.17 32.83 -6.71
C ALA A 43 -0.92 33.89 -6.42
N PRO A 44 -1.89 33.68 -5.50
CA PRO A 44 -2.87 34.71 -5.16
C PRO A 44 -2.24 35.99 -4.59
N PHE A 45 -1.18 35.86 -3.78
CA PHE A 45 -0.47 37.01 -3.23
C PHE A 45 0.18 37.82 -4.34
N ASP A 46 0.90 37.15 -5.25
CA ASP A 46 1.61 37.83 -6.34
C ASP A 46 0.63 38.50 -7.34
N HIS A 47 -0.55 37.93 -7.56
CA HIS A 47 -1.56 38.51 -8.46
C HIS A 47 -2.45 39.59 -7.82
N GLN A 48 -2.78 39.45 -6.54
CA GLN A 48 -3.81 40.30 -5.91
C GLN A 48 -3.23 41.44 -5.08
N MET A 49 -1.96 41.37 -4.67
CA MET A 49 -1.34 42.41 -3.84
C MET A 49 -0.66 43.48 -4.71
N PRO A 50 -1.07 44.76 -4.62
CA PRO A 50 -0.44 45.83 -5.38
C PRO A 50 1.07 45.94 -5.08
N GLY A 51 1.88 45.88 -6.13
CA GLY A 51 3.34 45.99 -6.02
C GLY A 51 4.06 44.71 -5.60
N ALA A 52 3.36 43.57 -5.44
CA ALA A 52 4.00 42.28 -5.26
C ALA A 52 4.84 41.90 -6.50
N LYS A 53 5.95 41.22 -6.26
CA LYS A 53 6.83 40.67 -7.30
C LYS A 53 7.09 39.19 -6.99
N PRO A 54 7.07 38.30 -8.01
CA PRO A 54 7.43 36.90 -7.82
C PRO A 54 8.83 36.76 -7.24
N ASP A 55 9.00 35.84 -6.29
CA ASP A 55 10.31 35.52 -5.75
C ASP A 55 11.03 34.56 -6.70
N VAL A 56 12.03 35.09 -7.39
CA VAL A 56 12.80 34.37 -8.41
C VAL A 56 13.57 33.19 -7.80
N TYR A 57 14.09 33.34 -6.58
CA TYR A 57 14.85 32.26 -5.93
C TYR A 57 13.92 31.13 -5.50
N GLN A 58 12.75 31.48 -4.95
CA GLN A 58 11.73 30.52 -4.57
C GLN A 58 11.24 29.72 -5.77
N ASN A 59 10.85 30.38 -6.87
CA ASN A 59 10.32 29.69 -8.05
C ASN A 59 11.37 28.74 -8.67
N ILE A 60 12.62 29.20 -8.83
CA ILE A 60 13.69 28.34 -9.36
C ILE A 60 13.93 27.13 -8.47
N THR A 61 13.91 27.32 -7.14
CA THR A 61 14.12 26.22 -6.20
C THR A 61 12.97 25.21 -6.25
N LEU A 62 11.71 25.69 -6.30
CA LEU A 62 10.53 24.83 -6.41
C LEU A 62 10.56 23.98 -7.68
N GLU A 63 10.82 24.60 -8.83
CA GLU A 63 10.87 23.89 -10.12
C GLU A 63 12.05 22.93 -10.22
N LEU A 64 13.22 23.30 -9.69
CA LEU A 64 14.40 22.43 -9.70
C LEU A 64 14.19 21.19 -8.81
N VAL A 65 13.59 21.38 -7.64
CA VAL A 65 13.26 20.29 -6.73
C VAL A 65 12.16 19.40 -7.33
N ASP A 66 11.10 19.97 -7.90
CA ASP A 66 10.04 19.17 -8.54
C ASP A 66 10.56 18.35 -9.73
N ALA A 67 11.41 18.95 -10.57
CA ALA A 67 12.07 18.24 -11.66
C ALA A 67 12.93 17.06 -11.15
N HIS A 68 13.66 17.25 -10.05
CA HIS A 68 14.43 16.17 -9.40
C HIS A 68 13.52 15.07 -8.84
N LEU A 69 12.43 15.42 -8.16
CA LEU A 69 11.49 14.47 -7.58
C LEU A 69 10.77 13.63 -8.65
N ARG A 70 10.49 14.23 -9.82
CA ARG A 70 9.84 13.57 -10.97
C ARG A 70 10.83 12.84 -11.89
N LEU A 71 12.11 12.81 -11.54
CA LEU A 71 13.19 12.26 -12.39
C LEU A 71 13.17 12.85 -13.81
N SER A 72 12.80 14.13 -13.94
CA SER A 72 12.68 14.83 -15.22
C SER A 72 13.94 15.67 -15.47
N PRO A 73 14.78 15.33 -16.48
CA PRO A 73 15.99 16.10 -16.77
C PRO A 73 15.65 17.52 -17.23
N ILE A 74 16.15 18.53 -16.51
CA ILE A 74 15.86 19.94 -16.80
C ILE A 74 17.13 20.71 -17.16
N ASP A 75 17.08 21.49 -18.24
CA ASP A 75 18.16 22.43 -18.56
C ASP A 75 17.83 23.85 -18.09
N LYS A 76 18.83 24.73 -18.19
CA LYS A 76 18.70 26.13 -17.75
C LYS A 76 17.52 26.85 -18.40
N SER A 77 17.29 26.66 -19.70
CA SER A 77 16.21 27.35 -20.41
C SER A 77 14.85 26.81 -19.98
N GLY A 78 14.74 25.49 -19.82
CA GLY A 78 13.55 24.84 -19.27
C GLY A 78 13.23 25.28 -17.85
N LEU A 79 14.23 25.35 -16.97
CA LEU A 79 14.06 25.79 -15.58
C LEU A 79 13.58 27.24 -15.48
N ILE A 80 14.14 28.14 -16.29
CA ILE A 80 13.69 29.54 -16.35
C ILE A 80 12.24 29.63 -16.83
N SER A 81 11.89 28.86 -17.86
CA SER A 81 10.55 28.88 -18.44
C SER A 81 9.51 28.35 -17.45
N LEU A 82 9.82 27.26 -16.74
CA LEU A 82 8.92 26.67 -15.74
C LEU A 82 8.78 27.54 -14.49
N ALA A 83 9.85 28.22 -14.08
CA ALA A 83 9.82 29.12 -12.93
C ALA A 83 9.01 30.41 -13.17
N ASP A 84 8.56 30.64 -14.40
CA ASP A 84 7.82 31.83 -14.84
C ASP A 84 8.55 33.15 -14.46
N VAL A 85 9.85 33.20 -14.74
CA VAL A 85 10.70 34.36 -14.45
C VAL A 85 11.31 34.96 -15.71
N PRO A 86 11.53 36.29 -15.77
CA PRO A 86 12.20 36.91 -16.91
C PRO A 86 13.57 36.29 -17.16
N TYR A 87 13.87 35.94 -18.41
CA TYR A 87 15.05 35.16 -18.78
C TYR A 87 16.37 35.71 -18.22
N SER A 88 16.59 37.02 -18.33
CA SER A 88 17.82 37.67 -17.81
C SER A 88 17.95 37.58 -16.29
N THR A 89 16.83 37.61 -15.58
CA THR A 89 16.78 37.54 -14.12
C THR A 89 16.94 36.10 -13.65
N GLY A 90 16.21 35.16 -14.26
CA GLY A 90 16.33 33.73 -13.98
C GLY A 90 17.74 33.21 -14.28
N ASN A 91 18.33 33.59 -15.42
CA ASN A 91 19.70 33.20 -15.76
C ASN A 91 20.73 33.71 -14.74
N ARG A 92 20.59 34.95 -14.25
CA ARG A 92 21.47 35.49 -13.21
C ARG A 92 21.33 34.72 -11.90
N MET A 93 20.10 34.37 -11.52
CA MET A 93 19.84 33.62 -10.29
C MET A 93 20.38 32.18 -10.38
N ILE A 94 20.14 31.47 -11.48
CA ILE A 94 20.66 30.11 -11.67
C ILE A 94 22.18 30.11 -11.62
N MET A 95 22.86 31.05 -12.29
CA MET A 95 24.33 31.15 -12.24
C MET A 95 24.82 31.39 -10.82
N LYS A 96 24.17 32.30 -10.08
CA LYS A 96 24.47 32.52 -8.67
C LYS A 96 24.29 31.25 -7.83
N MET A 97 23.19 30.51 -8.02
CA MET A 97 22.94 29.27 -7.27
C MET A 97 23.93 28.15 -7.64
N ILE A 98 24.47 28.14 -8.86
CA ILE A 98 25.59 27.26 -9.24
C ILE A 98 26.87 27.68 -8.51
N ASP A 99 27.22 28.97 -8.55
CA ASP A 99 28.42 29.51 -7.88
C ASP A 99 28.36 29.29 -6.36
N ASP A 100 27.16 29.37 -5.76
CA ASP A 100 26.90 29.12 -4.35
C ASP A 100 26.83 27.61 -4.00
N GLY A 101 27.01 26.70 -4.98
CA GLY A 101 27.02 25.24 -4.77
C GLY A 101 25.65 24.60 -4.51
N LEU A 102 24.56 25.31 -4.81
CA LEU A 102 23.19 24.84 -4.61
C LEU A 102 22.64 24.06 -5.81
N ILE A 103 23.19 24.29 -7.00
CA ILE A 103 22.84 23.58 -8.23
C ILE A 103 24.06 22.86 -8.78
N ARG A 104 23.92 21.56 -9.08
CA ARG A 104 24.91 20.75 -9.78
C ARG A 104 24.63 20.76 -11.27
N GLN A 105 25.69 20.85 -12.07
CA GLN A 105 25.61 20.71 -13.53
C GLN A 105 25.97 19.28 -13.91
N VAL A 106 25.03 18.57 -14.54
CA VAL A 106 25.21 17.19 -14.98
C VAL A 106 25.42 17.16 -16.50
N PRO A 107 26.50 16.55 -17.01
CA PRO A 107 26.74 16.47 -18.45
C PRO A 107 25.63 15.69 -19.17
N ARG A 108 25.22 16.18 -20.36
CA ARG A 108 24.19 15.51 -21.19
C ARG A 108 24.66 14.23 -21.91
N GLY A 109 25.91 13.83 -21.73
CA GLY A 109 26.56 12.80 -22.57
C GLY A 109 26.90 13.31 -23.97
N ASN A 110 27.66 12.51 -24.75
CA ASN A 110 28.02 12.75 -26.15
C ASN A 110 28.77 14.07 -26.47
N GLY A 111 29.50 14.65 -25.51
CA GLY A 111 30.35 15.82 -25.74
C GLY A 111 29.59 17.14 -26.00
N LEU A 112 28.31 17.20 -25.68
CA LEU A 112 27.51 18.43 -25.76
C LEU A 112 27.97 19.44 -24.70
N LYS A 113 28.07 20.73 -25.08
CA LYS A 113 28.42 21.84 -24.16
C LYS A 113 27.30 22.23 -23.19
N THR A 114 26.13 21.60 -23.30
CA THR A 114 24.95 21.90 -22.47
C THR A 114 24.82 20.87 -21.34
N HIS A 115 24.36 21.34 -20.19
CA HIS A 115 24.25 20.54 -18.96
C HIS A 115 22.79 20.49 -18.51
N PHE A 116 22.40 19.37 -17.90
CA PHE A 116 21.23 19.32 -17.04
C PHE A 116 21.56 19.94 -15.68
N LEU A 117 20.52 20.39 -14.99
CA LEU A 117 20.62 20.98 -13.66
C LEU A 117 19.98 20.04 -12.65
N GLU A 118 20.67 19.79 -11.55
CA GLU A 118 20.15 19.06 -10.40
C GLU A 118 20.32 19.88 -9.13
N PRO A 119 19.41 19.78 -8.15
CA PRO A 119 19.67 20.35 -6.84
C PRO A 119 20.84 19.60 -6.18
N SER A 120 21.69 20.33 -5.43
CA SER A 120 22.71 19.69 -4.59
C SER A 120 22.08 19.04 -3.37
N GLU A 121 22.80 18.12 -2.72
CA GLU A 121 22.35 17.52 -1.45
C GLU A 121 22.09 18.59 -0.38
N SER A 122 22.88 19.66 -0.37
CA SER A 122 22.68 20.79 0.53
C SER A 122 21.34 21.50 0.28
N LEU A 123 21.01 21.77 -0.99
CA LEU A 123 19.73 22.39 -1.35
C LEU A 123 18.55 21.47 -1.03
N LEU A 124 18.67 20.17 -1.33
CA LEU A 124 17.65 19.18 -1.00
C LEU A 124 17.41 19.09 0.50
N ASN A 125 18.46 18.97 1.33
CA ASN A 125 18.31 18.87 2.79
C ASN A 125 17.71 20.15 3.41
N ALA A 126 18.09 21.32 2.89
CA ALA A 126 17.48 22.59 3.30
C ALA A 126 16.00 22.65 2.91
N PHE A 127 15.66 22.21 1.70
CA PHE A 127 14.27 22.17 1.22
C PHE A 127 13.43 21.15 2.01
N MET A 128 13.97 19.98 2.31
CA MET A 128 13.35 18.98 3.19
C MET A 128 13.00 19.57 4.56
N SER A 129 13.96 20.26 5.18
CA SER A 129 13.77 20.91 6.48
C SER A 129 12.68 21.98 6.41
N TYR A 130 12.68 22.79 5.35
CA TYR A 130 11.63 23.78 5.10
C TYR A 130 10.26 23.14 4.92
N ALA A 131 10.17 22.07 4.13
CA ALA A 131 8.95 21.33 3.88
C ALA A 131 8.38 20.69 5.17
N ILE A 132 9.24 20.14 6.03
CA ILE A 132 8.86 19.61 7.35
C ILE A 132 8.25 20.72 8.22
N HIS A 133 8.84 21.92 8.22
CA HIS A 133 8.29 23.06 8.96
C HIS A 133 6.94 23.53 8.39
N VAL A 134 6.80 23.65 7.07
CA VAL A 134 5.52 23.99 6.41
C VAL A 134 4.44 22.98 6.80
N LYS A 135 4.76 21.69 6.74
CA LYS A 135 3.89 20.59 7.18
C LYS A 135 3.48 20.74 8.65
N GLY A 136 4.41 20.99 9.54
CA GLY A 136 4.14 21.22 10.97
C GLY A 136 3.26 22.43 11.24
N HIS A 137 3.46 23.53 10.52
CA HIS A 137 2.64 24.75 10.64
C HIS A 137 1.20 24.51 10.17
N MET A 138 1.02 23.78 9.08
CA MET A 138 -0.32 23.42 8.59
C MET A 138 -1.04 22.52 9.59
N ALA A 139 -0.39 21.46 10.08
CA ALA A 139 -0.97 20.57 11.10
C ALA A 139 -1.43 21.33 12.36
N LYS A 140 -0.65 22.33 12.80
CA LYS A 140 -1.03 23.20 13.94
C LYS A 140 -2.21 24.11 13.62
N THR A 141 -2.25 24.69 12.42
CA THR A 141 -3.28 25.65 12.01
C THR A 141 -4.65 24.99 11.85
N PHE A 142 -4.68 23.76 11.33
CA PHE A 142 -5.92 23.03 11.06
C PHE A 142 -6.37 22.09 12.21
N GLY A 143 -5.81 22.22 13.41
CA GLY A 143 -6.38 21.59 14.62
C GLY A 143 -6.14 20.08 14.80
N LEU A 144 -5.18 19.47 14.10
CA LEU A 144 -4.91 18.02 14.14
C LEU A 144 -4.00 17.58 15.31
N ARG A 145 -3.83 18.40 16.36
CA ARG A 145 -3.03 18.02 17.54
C ARG A 145 -3.87 17.27 18.57
N GLN A 146 -3.79 15.94 18.55
CA GLN A 146 -3.90 15.12 19.75
C GLN A 146 -2.67 14.19 19.85
N GLY A 147 -1.49 14.79 20.01
CA GLY A 147 -0.23 14.04 20.15
C GLY A 147 1.00 14.95 20.13
N THR A 148 2.08 14.53 20.80
CA THR A 148 3.35 15.26 20.93
C THR A 148 4.33 15.06 19.78
N GLU A 149 4.00 14.25 18.76
CA GLU A 149 4.91 13.93 17.66
C GLU A 149 4.48 14.59 16.33
N THR A 150 5.42 15.27 15.68
CA THR A 150 5.24 15.94 14.39
C THR A 150 5.22 14.98 13.18
N SER A 151 5.50 13.69 13.39
CA SER A 151 5.65 12.64 12.38
C SER A 151 4.33 11.99 11.92
N GLU A 152 3.22 12.17 12.64
CA GLU A 152 1.94 11.43 12.42
C GLU A 152 1.02 12.02 11.33
N TYR A 153 1.45 13.07 10.63
CA TYR A 153 0.65 13.74 9.59
C TYR A 153 1.11 13.30 8.20
N TYR A 154 0.18 13.07 7.26
CA TYR A 154 0.48 12.76 5.84
C TYR A 154 0.05 13.91 4.93
N PHE A 155 1.00 14.49 4.19
CA PHE A 155 0.75 15.63 3.29
C PHE A 155 0.15 15.13 1.97
N GLY A 156 -1.13 14.75 2.00
CA GLY A 156 -1.83 14.33 0.78
C GLY A 156 -3.27 13.86 0.92
N GLY A 157 -3.74 13.58 2.14
CA GLY A 157 -5.13 13.21 2.35
C GLY A 157 -6.05 14.43 2.45
N SER A 158 -7.29 14.22 2.06
CA SER A 158 -8.50 15.00 2.35
C SER A 158 -8.77 15.21 3.85
N TYR A 159 -7.75 15.15 4.71
CA TYR A 159 -7.80 15.30 6.17
C TYR A 159 -8.12 16.73 6.64
N PHE A 160 -8.33 17.67 5.72
CA PHE A 160 -8.57 19.07 6.05
C PHE A 160 -9.93 19.30 6.74
N ALA A 161 -10.85 18.36 6.64
CA ALA A 161 -11.99 18.21 7.54
C ALA A 161 -12.50 16.78 7.40
N ALA A 162 -12.78 16.10 8.51
CA ALA A 162 -13.60 14.88 8.47
C ALA A 162 -15.00 15.28 7.98
N GLN A 163 -15.21 15.28 6.67
CA GLN A 163 -16.50 15.54 6.06
C GLN A 163 -17.24 14.20 5.97
N ILE A 164 -18.46 14.17 6.48
CA ILE A 164 -19.34 13.03 6.30
C ILE A 164 -19.66 12.94 4.81
N ILE A 165 -19.14 11.92 4.14
CA ILE A 165 -19.43 11.63 2.74
C ILE A 165 -20.94 11.36 2.63
N SER A 166 -21.61 12.01 1.67
CA SER A 166 -23.05 11.85 1.49
C SER A 166 -23.39 10.43 1.05
N PRO A 167 -24.57 9.89 1.39
CA PRO A 167 -25.04 8.63 0.81
C PRO A 167 -25.16 8.75 -0.70
N VAL A 168 -24.96 7.64 -1.41
CA VAL A 168 -25.19 7.54 -2.87
C VAL A 168 -26.62 7.99 -3.18
N ARG A 169 -26.80 9.00 -4.04
CA ARG A 169 -28.14 9.45 -4.47
C ARG A 169 -28.54 8.76 -5.76
N GLY A 170 -29.84 8.51 -5.95
CA GLY A 170 -30.33 7.87 -7.18
C GLY A 170 -30.00 8.63 -8.47
N GLU A 171 -29.87 9.95 -8.40
CA GLU A 171 -29.48 10.83 -9.52
C GLU A 171 -27.99 10.69 -9.90
N ASP A 172 -27.11 10.28 -8.97
CA ASP A 172 -25.69 9.98 -9.26
C ASP A 172 -25.53 8.69 -10.09
N ILE A 173 -26.62 7.93 -10.26
CA ILE A 173 -26.67 6.58 -10.85
C ILE A 173 -27.45 6.58 -12.18
N THR A 174 -28.23 7.63 -12.48
CA THR A 174 -29.03 7.71 -13.71
C THR A 174 -28.13 7.85 -14.95
N GLY A 175 -27.84 6.72 -15.61
CA GLY A 175 -27.04 6.65 -16.85
C GLY A 175 -26.05 5.47 -16.90
N LEU A 176 -25.76 4.84 -15.76
CA LEU A 176 -24.82 3.72 -15.65
C LEU A 176 -25.56 2.38 -15.81
N ASN A 177 -25.64 1.84 -17.03
CA ASN A 177 -26.22 0.52 -17.26
C ASN A 177 -25.18 -0.59 -17.02
N LEU A 178 -24.95 -0.97 -15.76
CA LEU A 178 -24.03 -2.06 -15.40
C LEU A 178 -24.51 -3.44 -15.89
N SER A 179 -25.79 -3.59 -16.24
CA SER A 179 -26.34 -4.86 -16.70
C SER A 179 -25.72 -5.37 -18.01
N ASP A 180 -25.15 -4.46 -18.81
CA ASP A 180 -24.48 -4.73 -20.09
C ASP A 180 -22.96 -4.95 -19.96
N ILE A 181 -22.39 -4.85 -18.75
CA ILE A 181 -20.97 -5.08 -18.47
C ILE A 181 -20.80 -6.47 -17.85
N LYS A 182 -19.90 -7.30 -18.40
CA LYS A 182 -19.57 -8.63 -17.88
C LYS A 182 -18.33 -8.61 -17.02
N PHE A 183 -18.46 -9.06 -15.78
CA PHE A 183 -17.41 -9.06 -14.78
C PHE A 183 -16.92 -10.48 -14.48
N LEU A 184 -15.61 -10.67 -14.47
CA LEU A 184 -14.94 -11.84 -13.87
C LEU A 184 -14.29 -11.39 -12.56
N LEU A 185 -14.75 -11.91 -11.42
CA LEU A 185 -14.39 -11.42 -10.10
C LEU A 185 -13.96 -12.55 -9.16
N ASN A 186 -13.32 -12.20 -8.04
CA ASN A 186 -12.99 -13.17 -7.01
C ASN A 186 -14.24 -13.57 -6.20
N ASP A 187 -14.32 -14.84 -5.80
CA ASP A 187 -15.38 -15.36 -4.94
C ASP A 187 -15.00 -15.15 -3.46
N ASP A 188 -15.14 -13.90 -2.99
CA ASP A 188 -14.96 -13.52 -1.58
C ASP A 188 -16.16 -12.73 -1.05
N ASN A 189 -16.15 -12.45 0.26
CA ASN A 189 -17.24 -11.73 0.91
C ASN A 189 -17.46 -10.33 0.33
N TYR A 190 -16.41 -9.65 -0.14
CA TYR A 190 -16.52 -8.32 -0.75
C TYR A 190 -17.27 -8.38 -2.07
N PHE A 191 -16.81 -9.20 -3.02
CA PHE A 191 -17.41 -9.31 -4.34
C PHE A 191 -18.80 -9.98 -4.32
N ILE A 192 -19.05 -10.89 -3.38
CA ILE A 192 -20.39 -11.45 -3.15
C ILE A 192 -21.34 -10.35 -2.71
N ALA A 193 -20.96 -9.52 -1.73
CA ALA A 193 -21.82 -8.45 -1.25
C ALA A 193 -22.00 -7.34 -2.28
N MET A 194 -20.92 -6.97 -2.99
CA MET A 194 -20.97 -6.03 -4.10
C MET A 194 -21.93 -6.50 -5.19
N ARG A 195 -21.81 -7.77 -5.63
CA ARG A 195 -22.75 -8.38 -6.59
C ARG A 195 -24.17 -8.32 -6.08
N ASN A 196 -24.41 -8.73 -4.84
CA ASN A 196 -25.76 -8.75 -4.26
C ASN A 196 -26.32 -7.33 -4.17
N MET A 197 -25.53 -6.35 -3.71
CA MET A 197 -25.94 -4.94 -3.62
C MET A 197 -26.31 -4.37 -4.99
N TRP A 198 -25.51 -4.65 -6.02
CA TRP A 198 -25.76 -4.16 -7.37
C TRP A 198 -26.82 -4.95 -8.13
N SER A 199 -27.13 -6.18 -7.70
CA SER A 199 -28.27 -6.94 -8.22
C SER A 199 -29.59 -6.63 -7.51
N ASP A 200 -29.57 -6.22 -6.24
CA ASP A 200 -30.77 -6.16 -5.38
C ASP A 200 -31.40 -4.77 -5.22
N PHE A 201 -30.89 -3.73 -5.86
CA PHE A 201 -31.63 -2.46 -5.84
C PHE A 201 -32.76 -2.44 -6.87
N ARG A 202 -33.92 -1.95 -6.44
CA ARG A 202 -35.25 -1.89 -7.10
C ARG A 202 -35.32 -1.21 -8.49
N ASN A 203 -34.21 -1.09 -9.23
CA ASN A 203 -34.06 -0.36 -10.49
C ASN A 203 -33.24 -1.12 -11.58
N GLU A 204 -33.10 -2.45 -11.54
CA GLU A 204 -32.43 -3.25 -12.61
C GLU A 204 -30.98 -2.83 -12.97
N PHE A 205 -30.18 -2.35 -12.00
CA PHE A 205 -28.83 -1.83 -12.27
C PHE A 205 -27.85 -2.86 -12.85
N GLY A 206 -27.86 -4.09 -12.35
CA GLY A 206 -27.02 -5.18 -12.81
C GLY A 206 -27.73 -6.52 -12.77
N LYS A 207 -27.56 -7.35 -13.80
CA LYS A 207 -28.04 -8.74 -13.77
C LYS A 207 -27.05 -9.56 -12.96
N ARG A 208 -27.52 -10.39 -12.03
CA ARG A 208 -26.65 -11.33 -11.28
C ARG A 208 -25.79 -12.19 -12.22
N SER A 209 -26.32 -12.52 -13.40
CA SER A 209 -25.61 -13.25 -14.47
C SER A 209 -24.50 -12.47 -15.18
N SER A 210 -24.34 -11.18 -14.89
CA SER A 210 -23.22 -10.37 -15.35
C SER A 210 -21.99 -10.49 -14.45
N PHE A 211 -22.10 -11.16 -13.30
CA PHE A 211 -21.00 -11.34 -12.35
C PHE A 211 -20.61 -12.81 -12.25
N ASP A 212 -19.43 -13.14 -12.75
CA ASP A 212 -18.83 -14.47 -12.67
C ASP A 212 -17.81 -14.50 -11.54
N LEU A 213 -18.18 -15.13 -10.42
CA LEU A 213 -17.31 -15.24 -9.25
C LEU A 213 -16.50 -16.53 -9.32
N GLN A 214 -15.19 -16.43 -9.14
CA GLN A 214 -14.26 -17.56 -9.13
C GLN A 214 -13.35 -17.50 -7.92
N ARG A 215 -13.10 -18.65 -7.27
CA ARG A 215 -12.06 -18.73 -6.23
C ARG A 215 -10.69 -18.40 -6.82
N LEU A 216 -9.79 -17.86 -6.00
CA LEU A 216 -8.51 -17.30 -6.44
C LEU A 216 -7.72 -18.16 -7.45
N PRO A 217 -7.50 -19.48 -7.24
CA PRO A 217 -6.78 -20.29 -8.23
C PRO A 217 -7.52 -20.40 -9.57
N ASN A 218 -8.85 -20.53 -9.53
CA ASN A 218 -9.69 -20.61 -10.72
C ASN A 218 -9.81 -19.25 -11.42
N LEU A 219 -9.83 -18.16 -10.67
CA LEU A 219 -9.83 -16.80 -11.20
C LEU A 219 -8.58 -16.55 -12.06
N TYR A 220 -7.40 -16.93 -11.57
CA TYR A 220 -6.16 -16.84 -12.33
C TYR A 220 -6.23 -17.68 -13.61
N ALA A 221 -6.57 -18.97 -13.49
CA ALA A 221 -6.65 -19.88 -14.64
C ALA A 221 -7.65 -19.39 -15.70
N LYS A 222 -8.81 -18.91 -15.27
CA LYS A 222 -9.86 -18.38 -16.15
C LYS A 222 -9.49 -17.05 -16.79
N SER A 223 -8.73 -16.21 -16.09
CA SER A 223 -8.17 -14.98 -16.66
C SER A 223 -7.18 -15.32 -17.79
N ARG A 224 -6.21 -16.22 -17.53
CA ARG A 224 -5.25 -16.72 -18.54
C ARG A 224 -5.95 -17.36 -19.75
N GLN A 225 -7.02 -18.13 -19.52
CA GLN A 225 -7.83 -18.72 -20.59
C GLN A 225 -8.53 -17.64 -21.42
N THR A 226 -9.12 -16.63 -20.76
CA THR A 226 -9.85 -15.54 -21.43
C THR A 226 -8.94 -14.78 -22.39
N PHE A 227 -7.71 -14.46 -21.98
CA PHE A 227 -6.76 -13.77 -22.84
C PHE A 227 -6.20 -14.67 -23.95
N SER A 228 -5.91 -15.94 -23.65
CA SER A 228 -5.45 -16.91 -24.67
C SER A 228 -6.47 -17.13 -25.79
N GLU A 229 -7.76 -17.16 -25.46
CA GLU A 229 -8.83 -17.38 -26.44
C GLU A 229 -9.21 -16.10 -27.21
N MET A 230 -8.71 -14.92 -26.81
CA MET A 230 -9.10 -13.60 -27.33
C MET A 230 -10.62 -13.44 -27.45
N SER A 231 -11.35 -14.07 -26.53
CA SER A 231 -12.81 -14.12 -26.56
C SER A 231 -13.36 -12.97 -25.71
N PRO A 232 -14.23 -12.10 -26.27
CA PRO A 232 -14.81 -10.96 -25.54
C PRO A 232 -15.92 -11.41 -24.58
N ARG A 233 -15.55 -12.29 -23.63
CA ARG A 233 -16.47 -12.84 -22.62
C ARG A 233 -16.62 -11.92 -21.41
N TYR A 234 -15.58 -11.16 -21.09
CA TYR A 234 -15.54 -10.27 -19.93
C TYR A 234 -15.08 -8.89 -20.36
N ASP A 235 -15.73 -7.89 -19.79
CA ASP A 235 -15.44 -6.48 -20.02
C ASP A 235 -14.55 -5.93 -18.90
N VAL A 236 -14.66 -6.53 -17.71
CA VAL A 236 -13.87 -6.18 -16.54
C VAL A 236 -13.39 -7.46 -15.84
N ILE A 237 -12.10 -7.50 -15.51
CA ILE A 237 -11.51 -8.60 -14.75
C ILE A 237 -10.92 -8.04 -13.45
N ALA A 238 -11.33 -8.62 -12.31
CA ALA A 238 -10.69 -8.34 -11.03
C ALA A 238 -9.32 -9.04 -10.99
N MET A 239 -8.26 -8.24 -11.02
CA MET A 239 -6.89 -8.72 -10.96
C MET A 239 -6.38 -8.66 -9.52
N ASN A 240 -5.92 -9.78 -8.97
CA ASN A 240 -5.19 -9.76 -7.70
C ASN A 240 -3.91 -8.93 -7.90
N MET A 241 -3.61 -8.02 -6.98
CA MET A 241 -2.53 -7.03 -7.14
C MET A 241 -1.20 -7.60 -7.67
N PRO A 242 -0.67 -8.73 -7.15
CA PRO A 242 0.63 -9.26 -7.61
C PRO A 242 0.62 -9.87 -9.02
N TRP A 243 -0.54 -10.05 -9.64
CA TRP A 243 -0.61 -10.61 -10.99
C TRP A 243 -0.48 -9.52 -12.06
N LEU A 244 -0.67 -8.24 -11.71
CA LEU A 244 -0.80 -7.17 -12.70
C LEU A 244 0.34 -7.15 -13.73
N GLY A 245 1.60 -7.18 -13.28
CA GLY A 245 2.74 -7.05 -14.19
C GLY A 245 2.83 -8.18 -15.20
N GLU A 246 2.39 -9.40 -14.88
CA GLU A 246 2.33 -10.49 -15.84
C GLU A 246 1.39 -10.17 -17.02
N PHE A 247 0.17 -9.76 -16.72
CA PHE A 247 -0.84 -9.49 -17.73
C PHE A 247 -0.54 -8.18 -18.49
N ALA A 248 -0.01 -7.17 -17.80
CA ALA A 248 0.42 -5.92 -18.42
C ALA A 248 1.60 -6.13 -19.39
N GLU A 249 2.64 -6.88 -19.00
CA GLU A 249 3.80 -7.16 -19.85
C GLU A 249 3.42 -7.95 -21.11
N ARG A 250 2.39 -8.80 -21.04
CA ARG A 250 1.86 -9.56 -22.18
C ARG A 250 0.94 -8.73 -23.09
N GLY A 251 0.66 -7.46 -22.77
CA GLY A 251 -0.27 -6.62 -23.54
C GLY A 251 -1.73 -7.05 -23.42
N GLU A 252 -2.08 -7.79 -22.37
CA GLU A 252 -3.42 -8.34 -22.15
C GLU A 252 -4.37 -7.30 -21.52
N LEU A 253 -3.85 -6.22 -20.94
CA LEU A 253 -4.63 -5.17 -20.27
C LEU A 253 -4.61 -3.86 -21.06
N ALA A 254 -5.75 -3.17 -21.10
CA ALA A 254 -5.84 -1.84 -21.68
C ALA A 254 -5.17 -0.80 -20.76
N PRO A 255 -4.38 0.14 -21.31
CA PRO A 255 -3.86 1.27 -20.55
C PRO A 255 -4.99 2.21 -20.15
N LEU A 256 -4.97 2.71 -18.93
CA LEU A 256 -6.07 3.48 -18.34
C LEU A 256 -5.74 4.98 -18.15
N ASP A 257 -4.51 5.44 -18.37
CA ASP A 257 -4.10 6.81 -18.04
C ASP A 257 -4.97 7.89 -18.72
N ASP A 258 -5.24 7.74 -20.02
CA ASP A 258 -6.12 8.64 -20.78
C ASP A 258 -7.58 8.53 -20.31
N LEU A 259 -8.05 7.30 -20.05
CA LEU A 259 -9.41 7.02 -19.60
C LEU A 259 -9.69 7.58 -18.21
N ILE A 260 -8.71 7.53 -17.31
CA ILE A 260 -8.78 8.08 -15.94
C ILE A 260 -8.85 9.60 -15.97
N SER A 261 -8.12 10.24 -16.88
CA SER A 261 -8.09 11.70 -17.01
C SER A 261 -9.46 12.28 -17.44
N ASP A 262 -10.19 11.53 -18.25
CA ASP A 262 -11.55 11.87 -18.68
C ASP A 262 -12.63 11.49 -17.63
N ALA A 263 -12.33 10.50 -16.77
CA ALA A 263 -13.26 9.97 -15.78
C ALA A 263 -13.19 10.72 -14.43
N ALA A 264 -14.24 10.60 -13.61
CA ALA A 264 -14.31 11.19 -12.26
C ALA A 264 -13.47 10.43 -11.21
N ILE A 265 -12.26 9.97 -11.57
CA ILE A 265 -11.35 9.23 -10.66
C ILE A 265 -10.24 10.17 -10.17
N ASN A 266 -10.35 10.62 -8.93
CA ASN A 266 -9.26 11.33 -8.27
C ASN A 266 -8.24 10.33 -7.69
N SER A 267 -7.16 10.05 -8.43
CA SER A 267 -6.06 9.17 -7.99
C SER A 267 -5.38 9.65 -6.70
N LEU A 268 -5.38 10.96 -6.44
CA LEU A 268 -4.76 11.57 -5.25
C LEU A 268 -5.50 11.28 -3.96
N ASP A 269 -6.74 10.80 -4.05
CA ASP A 269 -7.54 10.38 -2.91
C ASP A 269 -7.28 8.91 -2.53
N PHE A 270 -6.49 8.17 -3.32
CA PHE A 270 -6.07 6.81 -2.97
C PHE A 270 -4.75 6.83 -2.19
N HIS A 271 -4.56 5.84 -1.31
CA HIS A 271 -3.26 5.60 -0.70
C HIS A 271 -2.22 5.28 -1.80
N PRO A 272 -1.10 6.02 -1.91
CA PRO A 272 -0.20 5.91 -3.06
C PRO A 272 0.31 4.49 -3.27
N SER A 273 0.79 3.83 -2.21
CA SER A 273 1.27 2.45 -2.34
C SER A 273 0.20 1.49 -2.85
N VAL A 274 -1.08 1.75 -2.58
CA VAL A 274 -2.20 0.93 -3.08
C VAL A 274 -2.52 1.30 -4.52
N TRP A 275 -2.59 2.59 -4.85
CA TRP A 275 -2.76 3.07 -6.23
C TRP A 275 -1.68 2.53 -7.16
N GLY A 276 -0.42 2.60 -6.72
CA GLY A 276 0.75 2.13 -7.45
C GLY A 276 0.74 0.62 -7.69
N THR A 277 -0.03 -0.19 -6.96
CA THR A 277 -0.20 -1.61 -7.31
C THR A 277 -0.91 -1.82 -8.65
N GLY A 278 -1.66 -0.82 -9.12
CA GLY A 278 -2.31 -0.76 -10.42
C GLY A 278 -1.44 -0.24 -11.55
N ASN A 279 -0.19 0.15 -11.27
CA ASN A 279 0.73 0.74 -12.22
C ASN A 279 1.88 -0.21 -12.56
N TRP A 280 2.18 -0.37 -13.85
CA TRP A 280 3.30 -1.17 -14.34
C TRP A 280 4.11 -0.34 -15.35
N LYS A 281 5.42 -0.20 -15.11
CA LYS A 281 6.35 0.57 -15.96
C LYS A 281 5.87 1.99 -16.32
N GLY A 282 5.19 2.66 -15.38
CA GLY A 282 4.71 4.03 -15.53
C GLY A 282 3.31 4.16 -16.12
N THR A 283 2.67 3.07 -16.52
CA THR A 283 1.31 3.07 -17.08
C THR A 283 0.32 2.46 -16.11
N GLN A 284 -0.83 3.11 -15.91
CA GLN A 284 -1.91 2.57 -15.07
C GLN A 284 -2.71 1.52 -15.86
N TYR A 285 -2.81 0.30 -15.33
CA TYR A 285 -3.58 -0.81 -15.94
C TYR A 285 -4.76 -1.28 -15.09
N GLY A 286 -4.83 -0.88 -13.81
CA GLY A 286 -5.91 -1.28 -12.93
C GLY A 286 -6.25 -0.25 -11.87
N ILE A 287 -7.53 -0.14 -11.51
CA ILE A 287 -8.01 0.75 -10.46
C ILE A 287 -8.26 -0.04 -9.18
N PRO A 288 -7.65 0.32 -8.02
CA PRO A 288 -7.93 -0.37 -6.77
C PRO A 288 -9.40 -0.26 -6.37
N LEU A 289 -10.08 -1.39 -6.25
CA LEU A 289 -11.46 -1.45 -5.77
C LEU A 289 -11.50 -1.55 -4.25
N TYR A 290 -10.71 -2.47 -3.70
CA TYR A 290 -10.54 -2.60 -2.26
C TYR A 290 -9.11 -3.03 -1.93
N CYS A 291 -8.68 -2.76 -0.71
CA CYS A 291 -7.46 -3.32 -0.16
C CYS A 291 -7.75 -4.08 1.14
N THR A 292 -6.82 -4.97 1.51
CA THR A 292 -6.90 -5.76 2.73
C THR A 292 -5.51 -5.92 3.30
N ILE A 293 -5.39 -5.97 4.63
CA ILE A 293 -4.11 -6.03 5.33
C ILE A 293 -4.04 -7.37 6.06
N GLU A 294 -2.91 -8.08 5.97
CA GLU A 294 -2.73 -9.30 6.76
C GLU A 294 -2.41 -8.90 8.20
N ILE A 295 -3.24 -9.37 9.13
CA ILE A 295 -3.18 -9.04 10.55
C ILE A 295 -3.20 -10.31 11.39
N LEU A 296 -2.94 -10.16 12.69
CA LEU A 296 -3.17 -11.20 13.69
C LEU A 296 -4.46 -10.87 14.45
N ALA A 297 -5.42 -11.78 14.45
CA ALA A 297 -6.60 -11.70 15.31
C ALA A 297 -6.39 -12.60 16.53
N ALA A 298 -6.77 -12.10 17.71
CA ALA A 298 -6.65 -12.81 18.98
C ALA A 298 -7.98 -12.77 19.75
N ARG A 299 -8.28 -13.82 20.50
CA ARG A 299 -9.45 -13.90 21.39
C ARG A 299 -9.26 -13.02 22.62
N LYS A 300 -9.77 -11.80 22.55
CA LYS A 300 -9.67 -10.81 23.64
C LYS A 300 -10.15 -11.37 24.97
N ASP A 301 -11.27 -12.09 24.96
CA ASP A 301 -11.86 -12.67 26.17
C ASP A 301 -10.95 -13.72 26.83
N LEU A 302 -10.14 -14.45 26.06
CA LEU A 302 -9.19 -15.43 26.60
C LEU A 302 -7.92 -14.75 27.12
N PHE A 303 -7.39 -13.79 26.36
CA PHE A 303 -6.20 -13.04 26.76
C PHE A 303 -6.45 -12.22 28.02
N ASP A 304 -7.61 -11.56 28.13
CA ASP A 304 -8.00 -10.78 29.30
C ASP A 304 -8.26 -11.68 30.52
N ALA A 305 -8.81 -12.89 30.33
CA ALA A 305 -9.10 -13.83 31.42
C ALA A 305 -7.84 -14.45 32.03
N GLU A 306 -6.87 -14.84 31.19
CA GLU A 306 -5.61 -15.48 31.62
C GLU A 306 -4.49 -14.46 31.92
N GLY A 307 -4.73 -13.17 31.69
CA GLY A 307 -3.72 -12.12 31.88
C GLY A 307 -2.54 -12.22 30.91
N VAL A 308 -2.74 -12.84 29.74
CA VAL A 308 -1.72 -13.01 28.71
C VAL A 308 -1.62 -11.72 27.88
N THR A 309 -0.39 -11.23 27.65
CA THR A 309 -0.16 -10.05 26.82
C THR A 309 -0.28 -10.38 25.34
N TYR A 310 -0.86 -9.47 24.55
CA TYR A 310 -0.92 -9.63 23.09
C TYR A 310 0.47 -9.70 22.46
N PRO A 311 0.73 -10.66 21.55
CA PRO A 311 2.05 -10.86 20.98
C PRO A 311 2.38 -9.80 19.93
N LYS A 312 3.65 -9.39 19.90
CA LYS A 312 4.25 -8.43 18.97
C LYS A 312 5.40 -9.05 18.17
N THR A 313 5.92 -10.18 18.63
CA THR A 313 7.01 -10.92 17.99
C THR A 313 6.63 -12.36 17.67
N PHE A 314 7.40 -13.02 16.79
CA PHE A 314 7.25 -14.45 16.54
C PHE A 314 7.35 -15.28 17.83
N ASP A 315 8.35 -15.01 18.67
CA ASP A 315 8.57 -15.75 19.91
C ASP A 315 7.39 -15.57 20.89
N GLU A 316 6.88 -14.33 21.02
CA GLU A 316 5.67 -14.05 21.82
C GLU A 316 4.43 -14.72 21.24
N THR A 317 4.33 -14.82 19.90
CA THR A 317 3.20 -15.48 19.24
C THR A 317 3.20 -16.97 19.54
N ILE A 318 4.35 -17.64 19.46
CA ILE A 318 4.49 -19.05 19.84
C ILE A 318 4.20 -19.24 21.33
N ALA A 319 4.72 -18.37 22.20
CA ALA A 319 4.49 -18.45 23.64
C ALA A 319 2.99 -18.33 23.99
N ALA A 320 2.31 -17.34 23.42
CA ALA A 320 0.87 -17.17 23.60
C ALA A 320 0.08 -18.35 23.02
N ALA A 321 0.45 -18.83 21.83
CA ALA A 321 -0.20 -19.98 21.21
C ALA A 321 -0.05 -21.24 22.07
N ARG A 322 1.15 -21.52 22.61
CA ARG A 322 1.39 -22.66 23.52
C ARG A 322 0.58 -22.56 24.81
N ALA A 323 0.41 -21.36 25.36
CA ALA A 323 -0.38 -21.15 26.58
C ALA A 323 -1.86 -21.52 26.39
N PHE A 324 -2.40 -21.31 25.19
CA PHE A 324 -3.80 -21.59 24.86
C PHE A 324 -4.02 -22.93 24.14
N HIS A 325 -2.97 -23.62 23.70
CA HIS A 325 -3.12 -24.83 22.91
C HIS A 325 -3.52 -26.03 23.79
N ASP A 326 -4.75 -26.52 23.59
CA ASP A 326 -5.35 -27.64 24.30
C ASP A 326 -6.06 -28.60 23.32
N PRO A 327 -5.28 -29.41 22.58
CA PRO A 327 -5.80 -30.26 21.52
C PRO A 327 -6.70 -31.38 22.06
N GLN A 328 -6.63 -31.71 23.37
CA GLN A 328 -7.52 -32.70 24.00
C GLN A 328 -8.97 -32.22 24.04
N ASN A 329 -9.18 -30.91 24.08
CA ASN A 329 -10.49 -30.26 24.06
C ASN A 329 -10.78 -29.60 22.70
N GLU A 330 -10.10 -30.03 21.63
CA GLU A 330 -10.24 -29.48 20.27
C GLU A 330 -10.04 -27.96 20.19
N PHE A 331 -9.16 -27.43 21.04
CA PHE A 331 -8.87 -26.01 21.12
C PHE A 331 -7.39 -25.74 20.82
N TYR A 332 -7.11 -24.87 19.87
CA TYR A 332 -5.77 -24.69 19.28
C TYR A 332 -5.24 -23.29 19.54
N GLY A 333 -3.92 -23.17 19.72
CA GLY A 333 -3.27 -21.88 19.96
C GLY A 333 -3.43 -20.91 18.80
N ILE A 334 -3.27 -21.40 17.56
CA ILE A 334 -3.33 -20.55 16.36
C ILE A 334 -3.74 -21.32 15.10
N ALA A 335 -4.49 -20.67 14.21
CA ALA A 335 -4.77 -21.18 12.86
C ALA A 335 -4.21 -20.26 11.77
N TRP A 336 -3.61 -20.83 10.72
CA TRP A 336 -2.93 -20.12 9.63
C TRP A 336 -2.97 -20.96 8.34
N ASN A 337 -2.46 -20.44 7.21
CA ASN A 337 -2.49 -21.15 5.94
C ASN A 337 -1.32 -22.13 5.81
N GLY A 338 -1.58 -23.44 5.91
CA GLY A 338 -0.61 -24.50 5.68
C GLY A 338 -0.81 -25.26 4.36
N GLN A 339 -1.94 -25.07 3.66
CA GLN A 339 -2.23 -25.79 2.42
C GLN A 339 -1.18 -25.57 1.32
N ARG A 340 -0.75 -26.69 0.70
CA ARG A 340 0.18 -26.73 -0.44
C ARG A 340 -0.24 -25.77 -1.56
N GLY A 341 0.76 -25.06 -2.12
CA GLY A 341 0.56 -24.09 -3.19
C GLY A 341 0.41 -22.65 -2.65
N MET A 342 -0.51 -21.90 -3.25
CA MET A 342 -0.72 -20.47 -2.96
C MET A 342 -0.90 -20.13 -1.45
N PRO A 343 -1.64 -20.91 -0.64
CA PRO A 343 -1.88 -20.55 0.76
C PRO A 343 -0.59 -20.51 1.60
N ILE A 344 0.21 -21.57 1.57
CA ILE A 344 1.46 -21.63 2.35
C ILE A 344 2.55 -20.71 1.77
N ALA A 345 2.58 -20.49 0.46
CA ALA A 345 3.48 -19.52 -0.17
C ALA A 345 3.22 -18.10 0.36
N ASN A 346 1.95 -17.72 0.52
CA ASN A 346 1.58 -16.43 1.09
C ASN A 346 2.00 -16.32 2.57
N SER A 347 1.77 -17.35 3.39
CA SER A 347 2.25 -17.38 4.78
C SER A 347 3.75 -17.12 4.85
N PHE A 348 4.53 -17.85 4.04
CA PHE A 348 5.99 -17.70 3.97
C PHE A 348 6.41 -16.28 3.57
N MET A 349 5.86 -15.73 2.49
CA MET A 349 6.19 -14.37 2.03
C MET A 349 5.82 -13.29 3.06
N PHE A 350 4.72 -13.47 3.82
CA PHE A 350 4.30 -12.51 4.84
C PHE A 350 5.15 -12.57 6.09
N PHE A 351 5.54 -13.77 6.53
CA PHE A 351 6.49 -13.92 7.63
C PHE A 351 7.88 -13.41 7.23
N LEU A 352 8.28 -13.58 5.97
CA LEU A 352 9.51 -12.98 5.43
C LEU A 352 9.43 -11.44 5.42
N ALA A 353 8.28 -10.88 5.07
CA ALA A 353 8.05 -9.43 5.16
C ALA A 353 8.18 -8.91 6.61
N ALA A 354 7.80 -9.70 7.62
CA ALA A 354 8.01 -9.37 9.03
C ALA A 354 9.49 -9.34 9.45
N CYS A 355 10.39 -9.95 8.66
CA CYS A 355 11.85 -9.79 8.77
C CYS A 355 12.37 -8.54 8.02
N ARG A 356 11.50 -7.82 7.31
CA ARG A 356 11.85 -6.71 6.41
C ARG A 356 12.72 -7.13 5.24
N THR A 357 12.40 -8.27 4.66
CA THR A 357 12.97 -8.77 3.42
C THR A 357 11.86 -9.38 2.55
N THR A 358 12.14 -9.62 1.28
CA THR A 358 11.21 -10.22 0.31
C THR A 358 11.96 -11.20 -0.57
N VAL A 359 11.24 -12.04 -1.32
CA VAL A 359 11.83 -13.13 -2.12
C VAL A 359 12.66 -12.63 -3.32
N ILE A 360 12.67 -11.33 -3.57
CA ILE A 360 13.38 -10.65 -4.65
C ILE A 360 14.22 -9.51 -4.05
N ASP A 361 15.45 -9.34 -4.55
CA ASP A 361 16.32 -8.24 -4.14
C ASP A 361 15.84 -6.94 -4.79
N MET A 362 15.09 -6.15 -4.03
CA MET A 362 14.47 -4.92 -4.52
C MET A 362 14.29 -3.87 -3.40
N PRO A 363 14.19 -2.58 -3.75
CA PRO A 363 13.88 -1.54 -2.78
C PRO A 363 12.55 -1.81 -2.06
N LEU A 364 12.58 -1.89 -0.74
CA LEU A 364 11.39 -2.10 0.11
C LEU A 364 10.57 -0.81 0.31
N ARG A 365 10.76 0.17 -0.57
CA ARG A 365 10.00 1.41 -0.64
C ARG A 365 9.58 1.56 -2.10
N ASN A 366 8.30 1.34 -2.37
CA ASN A 366 7.71 1.70 -3.65
C ASN A 366 6.33 2.29 -3.41
N GLN A 367 6.12 3.52 -3.91
CA GLN A 367 4.92 4.31 -3.56
C GLN A 367 4.06 4.67 -4.77
N GLU A 368 4.54 4.63 -6.01
CA GLU A 368 3.79 5.21 -7.14
C GLU A 368 3.77 4.34 -8.40
N SER A 369 4.85 3.61 -8.71
CA SER A 369 4.93 2.78 -9.92
C SER A 369 5.89 1.62 -9.74
N TRP A 370 5.51 0.45 -10.24
CA TRP A 370 6.43 -0.68 -10.37
C TRP A 370 7.23 -0.51 -11.67
N SER A 371 8.30 0.27 -11.58
CA SER A 371 9.35 0.39 -12.60
C SER A 371 10.68 0.04 -11.98
N PHE A 372 11.41 -0.92 -12.54
CA PHE A 372 12.75 -1.20 -12.07
C PHE A 372 13.69 -1.52 -13.21
N ASP A 373 14.72 -0.70 -13.37
CA ASP A 373 15.83 -0.97 -14.29
C ASP A 373 16.58 -2.26 -13.91
N THR A 374 16.51 -2.68 -12.65
CA THR A 374 17.12 -3.92 -12.12
C THR A 374 16.20 -5.14 -12.16
N PHE A 375 14.88 -5.00 -12.40
CA PHE A 375 14.01 -6.18 -12.53
C PHE A 375 14.14 -6.90 -13.86
N ASP A 376 14.69 -6.24 -14.87
CA ASP A 376 15.03 -6.88 -16.15
C ASP A 376 15.95 -8.10 -15.93
N SER A 377 16.69 -8.13 -14.81
CA SER A 377 17.36 -9.31 -14.27
C SER A 377 16.84 -9.64 -12.85
N LEU A 378 15.69 -10.30 -12.74
CA LEU A 378 15.13 -10.85 -11.48
C LEU A 378 16.22 -11.51 -10.61
N LYS A 379 16.67 -10.83 -9.56
CA LYS A 379 17.60 -11.36 -8.57
C LYS A 379 16.82 -11.91 -7.39
N LEU A 380 16.67 -13.23 -7.34
CA LEU A 380 16.03 -13.92 -6.22
C LEU A 380 16.91 -13.87 -4.97
N GLN A 381 16.29 -13.80 -3.80
CA GLN A 381 16.95 -13.93 -2.49
C GLN A 381 16.06 -14.76 -1.55
N ILE A 382 15.82 -16.00 -1.93
CA ILE A 382 14.97 -16.95 -1.19
C ILE A 382 15.83 -17.75 -0.19
N ASP A 383 17.05 -18.16 -0.56
CA ASP A 383 17.97 -18.89 0.32
C ASP A 383 18.74 -17.92 1.23
N THR A 384 18.08 -17.46 2.29
CA THR A 384 18.61 -16.47 3.24
C THR A 384 18.45 -16.92 4.70
N GLU A 385 19.21 -16.34 5.61
CA GLU A 385 19.06 -16.59 7.06
C GLU A 385 17.65 -16.23 7.56
N ASP A 386 17.08 -15.12 7.09
CA ASP A 386 15.71 -14.72 7.42
C ASP A 386 14.68 -15.76 6.96
N ALA A 387 14.87 -16.36 5.77
CA ALA A 387 14.00 -17.43 5.28
C ALA A 387 14.10 -18.70 6.14
N LEU A 388 15.29 -19.06 6.61
CA LEU A 388 15.48 -20.18 7.54
C LEU A 388 14.80 -19.92 8.89
N GLU A 389 14.91 -18.71 9.42
CA GLU A 389 14.23 -18.31 10.66
C GLU A 389 12.70 -18.35 10.49
N VAL A 390 12.17 -17.93 9.33
CA VAL A 390 10.75 -18.03 9.01
C VAL A 390 10.29 -19.49 8.94
N ILE A 391 11.06 -20.37 8.31
CA ILE A 391 10.74 -21.81 8.25
C ILE A 391 10.69 -22.40 9.67
N GLU A 392 11.62 -22.03 10.54
CA GLU A 392 11.61 -22.46 11.94
C GLU A 392 10.35 -21.96 12.66
N TYR A 393 9.98 -20.69 12.47
CA TYR A 393 8.73 -20.16 13.00
C TYR A 393 7.49 -20.92 12.49
N MET A 394 7.44 -21.23 11.18
CA MET A 394 6.35 -22.01 10.60
C MET A 394 6.26 -23.42 11.19
N LYS A 395 7.40 -24.09 11.44
CA LYS A 395 7.44 -25.39 12.11
C LYS A 395 6.93 -25.31 13.56
N GLN A 396 7.31 -24.27 14.30
CA GLN A 396 6.78 -24.04 15.65
C GLN A 396 5.28 -23.74 15.64
N LEU A 397 4.78 -23.03 14.63
CA LEU A 397 3.34 -22.83 14.45
C LEU A 397 2.61 -24.16 14.24
N VAL A 398 3.16 -25.11 13.48
CA VAL A 398 2.55 -26.45 13.29
C VAL A 398 2.28 -27.13 14.63
N GLU A 399 3.22 -27.04 15.58
CA GLU A 399 3.10 -27.67 16.91
C GLU A 399 1.88 -27.18 17.72
N VAL A 400 1.39 -25.97 17.46
CA VAL A 400 0.30 -25.32 18.20
C VAL A 400 -0.96 -25.10 17.36
N SER A 401 -1.02 -25.71 16.17
CA SER A 401 -2.10 -25.57 15.21
C SER A 401 -3.09 -26.74 15.23
N PRO A 402 -4.25 -26.62 14.55
CA PRO A 402 -5.13 -27.76 14.30
C PRO A 402 -4.39 -28.94 13.63
N PRO A 403 -4.81 -30.19 13.87
CA PRO A 403 -4.12 -31.39 13.37
C PRO A 403 -4.09 -31.50 11.84
N ASP A 404 -5.00 -30.80 11.17
CA ASP A 404 -5.16 -30.77 9.72
C ASP A 404 -4.54 -29.51 9.07
N ILE A 405 -3.66 -28.80 9.79
CA ILE A 405 -3.02 -27.53 9.36
C ILE A 405 -2.39 -27.61 7.97
N GLU A 406 -1.84 -28.76 7.59
CA GLU A 406 -1.29 -29.05 6.26
C GLU A 406 -2.31 -28.83 5.12
N SER A 407 -3.60 -28.87 5.41
CA SER A 407 -4.69 -28.68 4.45
C SER A 407 -5.49 -27.38 4.64
N ILE A 408 -5.10 -26.53 5.60
CA ILE A 408 -5.84 -25.31 5.94
C ILE A 408 -5.49 -24.18 4.96
N ASP A 409 -6.53 -23.59 4.36
CA ASP A 409 -6.48 -22.37 3.56
C ASP A 409 -7.12 -21.17 4.28
N TRP A 410 -7.31 -20.07 3.53
CA TRP A 410 -7.91 -18.84 4.05
C TRP A 410 -9.34 -19.02 4.56
N GLU A 411 -10.13 -19.97 4.05
CA GLU A 411 -11.48 -20.20 4.56
C GLU A 411 -11.44 -21.05 5.82
N ARG A 412 -10.66 -22.12 5.80
CA ARG A 412 -10.61 -23.08 6.91
C ARG A 412 -9.99 -22.46 8.16
N ARG A 413 -8.97 -21.60 8.04
CA ARG A 413 -8.38 -20.88 9.20
C ARG A 413 -9.39 -19.95 9.88
N ILE A 414 -10.20 -19.26 9.06
CA ILE A 414 -11.24 -18.34 9.52
C ILE A 414 -12.35 -19.13 10.22
N HIS A 415 -12.72 -20.30 9.69
CA HIS A 415 -13.69 -21.18 10.32
C HIS A 415 -13.26 -21.63 11.73
N TYR A 416 -12.02 -22.10 11.90
CA TYR A 416 -11.48 -22.49 13.22
C TYR A 416 -11.57 -21.36 14.25
N PHE A 417 -11.26 -20.13 13.83
CA PHE A 417 -11.35 -18.99 14.73
C PHE A 417 -12.81 -18.62 15.05
N MET A 418 -13.68 -18.54 14.03
CA MET A 418 -15.09 -18.17 14.18
C MET A 418 -15.92 -19.19 14.96
N SER A 419 -15.59 -20.49 14.86
CA SER A 419 -16.20 -21.56 15.64
C SER A 419 -15.75 -21.54 17.10
N GLY A 420 -14.76 -20.70 17.44
CA GLY A 420 -14.19 -20.59 18.77
C GLY A 420 -13.20 -21.69 19.11
N GLN A 421 -12.64 -22.38 18.11
CA GLN A 421 -11.66 -23.47 18.29
C GLN A 421 -10.20 -23.02 18.21
N ALA A 422 -9.92 -21.73 17.92
CA ALA A 422 -8.58 -21.19 17.92
C ALA A 422 -8.48 -19.91 18.76
N ALA A 423 -7.42 -19.77 19.56
CA ALA A 423 -7.15 -18.56 20.34
C ALA A 423 -6.65 -17.39 19.49
N MET A 424 -5.91 -17.69 18.42
CA MET A 424 -5.40 -16.70 17.46
C MET A 424 -5.59 -17.17 16.01
N THR A 425 -5.58 -16.23 15.07
CA THR A 425 -5.47 -16.57 13.65
C THR A 425 -4.82 -15.44 12.86
N TYR A 426 -3.97 -15.78 11.89
CA TYR A 426 -3.58 -14.85 10.84
C TYR A 426 -4.75 -14.66 9.89
N CYS A 427 -5.10 -13.42 9.57
CA CYS A 427 -6.22 -13.16 8.67
C CYS A 427 -6.07 -11.86 7.89
N TRP A 428 -6.66 -11.84 6.71
CA TRP A 428 -6.90 -10.63 5.95
C TRP A 428 -8.00 -9.82 6.62
N THR A 429 -7.81 -8.51 6.81
CA THR A 429 -8.83 -7.61 7.38
C THR A 429 -10.19 -7.74 6.71
N MET A 430 -10.22 -7.99 5.39
CA MET A 430 -11.47 -8.22 4.64
C MET A 430 -12.24 -9.44 5.15
N ARG A 431 -11.55 -10.51 5.54
CA ARG A 431 -12.13 -11.72 6.11
C ARG A 431 -12.43 -11.56 7.59
N ALA A 432 -11.61 -10.80 8.29
CA ALA A 432 -11.73 -10.54 9.73
C ALA A 432 -13.03 -9.81 10.10
N ALA A 433 -13.65 -9.11 9.15
CA ALA A 433 -14.97 -8.51 9.32
C ALA A 433 -16.08 -9.54 9.58
N ARG A 434 -15.92 -10.77 9.07
CA ARG A 434 -16.87 -11.87 9.29
C ARG A 434 -16.98 -12.24 10.77
N PHE A 435 -15.93 -11.99 11.56
CA PHE A 435 -15.92 -12.27 12.99
C PHE A 435 -16.99 -11.48 13.75
N GLU A 436 -17.30 -10.26 13.30
CA GLU A 436 -18.24 -9.36 13.95
C GLU A 436 -19.64 -9.40 13.32
N HIS A 437 -19.73 -9.65 12.01
CA HIS A 437 -20.97 -9.50 11.26
C HIS A 437 -21.69 -10.82 10.92
N GLU A 438 -21.01 -11.96 10.86
CA GLU A 438 -21.68 -13.23 10.58
C GLU A 438 -22.39 -13.76 11.83
N LEU A 439 -23.68 -14.08 11.68
CA LEU A 439 -24.51 -14.64 12.76
C LEU A 439 -23.96 -15.97 13.32
N SER A 440 -23.23 -16.73 12.50
CA SER A 440 -22.59 -17.99 12.89
C SER A 440 -21.32 -17.79 13.74
N SER A 441 -20.80 -16.56 13.83
CA SER A 441 -19.58 -16.26 14.58
C SER A 441 -19.81 -16.39 16.09
N ARG A 442 -19.06 -17.27 16.74
CA ARG A 442 -19.06 -17.42 18.21
C ARG A 442 -18.13 -16.45 18.92
N VAL A 443 -17.36 -15.67 18.16
CA VAL A 443 -16.31 -14.78 18.66
C VAL A 443 -16.64 -13.30 18.49
N ALA A 444 -17.85 -12.98 18.00
CA ALA A 444 -18.29 -11.60 17.82
C ALA A 444 -18.11 -10.77 19.10
N ARG A 445 -17.54 -9.57 18.97
CA ARG A 445 -17.18 -8.63 20.04
C ARG A 445 -16.15 -9.15 21.05
N ARG A 446 -15.50 -10.28 20.75
CA ARG A 446 -14.48 -10.93 21.60
C ARG A 446 -13.13 -11.03 20.88
N VAL A 447 -12.92 -10.23 19.85
CA VAL A 447 -11.69 -10.23 19.05
C VAL A 447 -10.89 -8.96 19.31
N ALA A 448 -9.59 -9.13 19.54
CA ALA A 448 -8.60 -8.08 19.39
C ALA A 448 -7.94 -8.23 18.03
N TYR A 449 -7.90 -7.14 17.27
CA TYR A 449 -7.17 -7.06 16.01
C TYR A 449 -5.79 -6.46 16.30
N LEU A 450 -4.73 -7.12 15.86
CA LEU A 450 -3.34 -6.77 16.15
C LEU A 450 -2.57 -6.62 14.82
N PRO A 451 -1.56 -5.74 14.76
CA PRO A 451 -0.62 -5.77 13.64
C PRO A 451 0.04 -7.15 13.54
N PRO A 452 0.49 -7.58 12.35
CA PRO A 452 1.22 -8.84 12.24
C PRO A 452 2.50 -8.77 13.08
N PRO A 453 2.85 -9.84 13.81
CA PRO A 453 4.06 -9.89 14.61
C PRO A 453 5.30 -9.63 13.75
N SER A 454 6.23 -8.84 14.30
CA SER A 454 7.54 -8.60 13.70
C SER A 454 8.53 -9.69 14.12
N ARG A 455 9.62 -9.90 13.36
CA ARG A 455 10.61 -10.90 13.77
C ARG A 455 11.30 -10.55 15.10
N ARG A 456 11.67 -9.28 15.25
CA ARG A 456 12.23 -8.64 16.46
C ARG A 456 11.47 -7.33 16.66
N MET A 457 11.28 -6.86 17.90
CA MET A 457 10.60 -5.58 18.24
C MET A 457 11.25 -4.37 17.53
N ARG A 458 10.97 -4.25 16.23
CA ARG A 458 11.54 -3.29 15.30
C ARG A 458 10.39 -2.48 14.72
N ARG A 459 10.08 -2.71 13.45
CA ARG A 459 8.99 -2.08 12.71
C ARG A 459 8.09 -3.17 12.17
N VAL A 460 6.80 -2.97 12.28
CA VAL A 460 5.79 -3.82 11.64
C VAL A 460 5.91 -3.64 10.12
N SER A 461 5.79 -4.77 9.41
CA SER A 461 5.56 -4.80 7.98
C SER A 461 4.24 -5.57 7.79
N ALA A 462 3.16 -4.85 7.49
CA ALA A 462 1.84 -5.40 7.31
C ALA A 462 1.54 -5.52 5.81
N PRO A 463 1.60 -6.74 5.24
CA PRO A 463 1.37 -6.94 3.82
C PRO A 463 -0.01 -6.46 3.40
N VAL A 464 -0.06 -5.74 2.29
CA VAL A 464 -1.29 -5.30 1.65
C VAL A 464 -1.63 -6.26 0.52
N GLY A 465 -2.91 -6.60 0.42
CA GLY A 465 -3.52 -7.23 -0.72
C GLY A 465 -4.78 -6.51 -1.15
N GLY A 466 -5.52 -7.13 -2.05
CA GLY A 466 -6.70 -6.54 -2.66
C GLY A 466 -6.74 -6.84 -4.16
N PHE A 467 -7.74 -6.24 -4.80
CA PHE A 467 -8.00 -6.44 -6.21
C PHE A 467 -8.11 -5.11 -6.94
N LEU A 468 -7.64 -5.15 -8.18
CA LEU A 468 -7.71 -4.09 -9.15
C LEU A 468 -8.82 -4.42 -10.15
N LEU A 469 -9.61 -3.43 -10.55
CA LEU A 469 -10.47 -3.56 -11.71
C LEU A 469 -9.65 -3.22 -12.94
N THR A 470 -9.57 -4.17 -13.87
CA THR A 470 -8.80 -4.06 -15.11
C THR A 470 -9.73 -4.24 -16.30
N ILE A 471 -9.39 -3.58 -17.42
CA ILE A 471 -10.13 -3.72 -18.69
C ILE A 471 -9.26 -4.55 -19.64
N PRO A 472 -9.74 -5.69 -20.16
CA PRO A 472 -9.01 -6.47 -21.17
C PRO A 472 -8.68 -5.65 -22.42
N SER A 473 -7.50 -5.85 -23.00
CA SER A 473 -7.03 -5.09 -24.17
C SER A 473 -7.85 -5.33 -25.44
N TYR A 474 -8.58 -6.45 -25.53
CA TYR A 474 -9.49 -6.74 -26.64
C TYR A 474 -10.81 -5.95 -26.60
N VAL A 475 -11.10 -5.23 -25.51
CA VAL A 475 -12.32 -4.42 -25.41
C VAL A 475 -12.15 -3.17 -26.28
N GLU A 476 -13.10 -2.92 -27.17
CA GLU A 476 -13.06 -1.77 -28.08
C GLU A 476 -12.98 -0.41 -27.34
N PRO A 477 -12.18 0.57 -27.81
CA PRO A 477 -11.94 1.83 -27.10
C PRO A 477 -13.19 2.62 -26.69
N THR A 478 -14.23 2.61 -27.53
CA THR A 478 -15.51 3.27 -27.20
C THR A 478 -16.21 2.62 -26.01
N ARG A 479 -16.08 1.29 -25.87
CA ARG A 479 -16.63 0.54 -24.75
C ARG A 479 -15.74 0.66 -23.50
N GLN A 480 -14.43 0.79 -23.67
CA GLN A 480 -13.52 1.08 -22.55
C GLN A 480 -13.92 2.38 -21.82
N LYS A 481 -14.36 3.42 -22.56
CA LYS A 481 -14.87 4.67 -21.96
C LYS A 481 -16.12 4.46 -21.11
N GLN A 482 -17.10 3.71 -21.61
CA GLN A 482 -18.29 3.37 -20.82
C GLN A 482 -17.93 2.56 -19.56
N ILE A 483 -16.98 1.63 -19.68
CA ILE A 483 -16.53 0.78 -18.58
C ILE A 483 -15.76 1.60 -17.54
N ILE A 484 -14.90 2.54 -17.94
CA ILE A 484 -14.16 3.36 -16.97
C ILE A 484 -15.10 4.26 -16.18
N ASP A 485 -16.17 4.78 -16.78
CA ASP A 485 -17.18 5.57 -16.06
C ASP A 485 -17.91 4.72 -15.01
N ALA A 486 -18.25 3.47 -15.36
CA ALA A 486 -18.78 2.50 -14.41
C ALA A 486 -17.79 2.21 -13.29
N ILE A 487 -16.51 1.95 -13.61
CA ILE A 487 -15.45 1.75 -12.61
C ILE A 487 -15.32 2.99 -11.72
N ALA A 488 -15.34 4.19 -12.28
CA ALA A 488 -15.22 5.45 -11.55
C ALA A 488 -16.32 5.60 -10.50
N TRP A 489 -17.56 5.25 -10.85
CA TRP A 489 -18.66 5.19 -9.91
C TRP A 489 -18.46 4.09 -8.85
N MET A 490 -18.08 2.88 -9.26
CA MET A 490 -17.84 1.75 -8.35
C MET A 490 -16.76 2.08 -7.31
N VAL A 491 -15.75 2.86 -7.72
CA VAL A 491 -14.65 3.30 -6.87
C VAL A 491 -14.86 4.69 -6.29
N SER A 492 -16.06 5.27 -6.35
CA SER A 492 -16.35 6.58 -5.75
C SER A 492 -16.29 6.55 -4.22
N PRO A 493 -16.00 7.67 -3.53
CA PRO A 493 -16.05 7.75 -2.08
C PRO A 493 -17.40 7.30 -1.50
N GLU A 494 -18.50 7.68 -2.14
CA GLU A 494 -19.87 7.35 -1.74
C GLU A 494 -20.13 5.84 -1.84
N ALA A 495 -19.78 5.23 -2.98
CA ALA A 495 -19.94 3.78 -3.16
C ALA A 495 -19.06 3.00 -2.19
N MET A 496 -17.79 3.39 -2.01
CA MET A 496 -16.88 2.72 -1.09
C MET A 496 -17.32 2.86 0.38
N LYS A 497 -17.83 4.03 0.79
CA LYS A 497 -18.38 4.23 2.13
C LYS A 497 -19.56 3.29 2.41
N GLU A 498 -20.43 3.08 1.43
CA GLU A 498 -21.55 2.16 1.58
C GLU A 498 -21.06 0.71 1.81
N HIS A 499 -19.99 0.29 1.13
CA HIS A 499 -19.36 -1.01 1.43
C HIS A 499 -18.81 -1.05 2.85
N VAL A 500 -18.15 0.01 3.32
CA VAL A 500 -17.63 0.07 4.70
C VAL A 500 -18.73 -0.07 5.74
N LYS A 501 -19.89 0.58 5.53
CA LYS A 501 -21.07 0.43 6.41
C LYS A 501 -21.64 -0.98 6.40
N ASN A 502 -21.54 -1.69 5.27
CA ASN A 502 -22.02 -3.06 5.11
C ASN A 502 -21.00 -4.13 5.54
N GLY A 503 -19.97 -3.76 6.33
CA GLY A 503 -19.05 -4.70 6.97
C GLY A 503 -17.74 -4.93 6.20
N PHE A 504 -17.31 -4.00 5.35
CA PHE A 504 -16.03 -4.08 4.62
C PHE A 504 -15.04 -3.02 5.11
N PRO A 505 -14.18 -3.32 6.09
CA PRO A 505 -13.58 -2.32 6.95
C PRO A 505 -12.38 -1.57 6.36
N VAL A 506 -12.02 -1.80 5.10
CA VAL A 506 -10.82 -1.17 4.51
C VAL A 506 -11.13 -0.68 3.11
N ALA A 507 -11.02 0.65 2.95
CA ALA A 507 -11.07 1.31 1.66
C ALA A 507 -9.66 1.77 1.26
N PRO A 508 -9.32 1.74 -0.04
CA PRO A 508 -8.03 2.24 -0.52
C PRO A 508 -7.97 3.79 -0.54
N ARG A 509 -9.07 4.47 -0.24
CA ARG A 509 -9.20 5.94 -0.26
C ARG A 509 -9.00 6.59 1.10
N PHE A 510 -8.26 7.71 1.11
CA PHE A 510 -8.09 8.56 2.29
C PHE A 510 -9.40 9.19 2.73
N SER A 511 -10.21 9.72 1.82
CA SER A 511 -11.52 10.32 2.13
C SER A 511 -12.42 9.37 2.92
N VAL A 512 -12.51 8.12 2.49
CA VAL A 512 -13.37 7.10 3.12
C VAL A 512 -12.81 6.69 4.48
N CYS A 513 -11.51 6.50 4.61
CA CYS A 513 -10.88 6.16 5.90
C CYS A 513 -10.96 7.31 6.92
N ALA A 514 -11.00 8.56 6.47
CA ALA A 514 -11.13 9.75 7.33
C ALA A 514 -12.58 10.06 7.72
N ASP A 515 -13.57 9.40 7.11
CA ASP A 515 -14.99 9.61 7.41
C ASP A 515 -15.32 9.13 8.84
N PRO A 516 -15.92 9.96 9.70
CA PRO A 516 -16.23 9.58 11.08
C PRO A 516 -17.18 8.38 11.20
N GLU A 517 -18.12 8.21 10.26
CA GLU A 517 -19.04 7.06 10.25
C GLU A 517 -18.31 5.77 9.85
N ALA A 518 -17.33 5.86 8.94
CA ALA A 518 -16.47 4.74 8.60
C ALA A 518 -15.56 4.35 9.78
N LEU A 519 -14.95 5.32 10.46
CA LEU A 519 -14.12 5.05 11.64
C LEU A 519 -14.91 4.40 12.79
N ALA A 520 -16.17 4.80 12.96
CA ALA A 520 -17.06 4.24 13.97
C ALA A 520 -17.63 2.85 13.62
N SER A 521 -17.59 2.44 12.34
CA SER A 521 -18.23 1.19 11.90
C SER A 521 -17.46 -0.07 12.29
N SER A 522 -16.12 0.01 12.42
CA SER A 522 -15.30 -1.16 12.73
C SER A 522 -13.98 -0.80 13.42
N PRO A 523 -13.57 -1.54 14.48
CA PRO A 523 -12.24 -1.43 15.07
C PRO A 523 -11.09 -1.68 14.08
N ILE A 524 -11.36 -2.42 13.01
CA ILE A 524 -10.38 -2.72 11.95
C ILE A 524 -10.00 -1.44 11.19
N VAL A 525 -10.96 -0.56 10.88
CA VAL A 525 -10.71 0.71 10.16
C VAL A 525 -9.69 1.55 10.94
N SER A 526 -9.94 1.73 12.23
CA SER A 526 -9.06 2.48 13.14
C SER A 526 -7.67 1.84 13.27
N MET A 527 -7.58 0.51 13.24
CA MET A 527 -6.29 -0.18 13.28
C MET A 527 -5.49 0.04 11.99
N VAL A 528 -6.13 -0.08 10.84
CA VAL A 528 -5.49 0.12 9.54
C VAL A 528 -5.05 1.56 9.35
N ASP A 529 -5.87 2.55 9.76
CA ASP A 529 -5.49 3.97 9.73
C ASP A 529 -4.21 4.23 10.57
N ARG A 530 -4.12 3.66 11.78
CA ARG A 530 -2.90 3.77 12.60
C ARG A 530 -1.68 3.14 11.92
N MET A 531 -1.82 1.95 11.31
CA MET A 531 -0.72 1.31 10.58
C MET A 531 -0.30 2.14 9.35
N ALA A 532 -1.26 2.72 8.63
CA ALA A 532 -1.00 3.60 7.49
C ALA A 532 -0.20 4.84 7.91
N ARG A 533 -0.61 5.52 8.98
CA ARG A 533 0.10 6.71 9.53
C ARG A 533 1.53 6.40 9.97
N LYS A 534 1.78 5.18 10.44
CA LYS A 534 3.12 4.71 10.85
C LYS A 534 3.96 4.16 9.70
N ASN A 535 3.45 4.18 8.47
CA ASN A 535 4.11 3.60 7.30
C ASN A 535 4.43 2.10 7.50
N GLU A 536 3.52 1.38 8.15
CA GLU A 536 3.64 -0.06 8.42
C GLU A 536 3.02 -0.91 7.30
N LEU A 537 2.22 -0.32 6.42
CA LEU A 537 1.59 -1.01 5.29
C LEU A 537 2.60 -1.24 4.15
N VAL A 538 2.72 -2.47 3.68
CA VAL A 538 3.72 -2.83 2.65
C VAL A 538 3.13 -3.59 1.47
N THR A 539 3.46 -3.16 0.26
CA THR A 539 3.05 -3.82 -0.99
C THR A 539 4.17 -4.68 -1.62
N TRP A 540 5.42 -4.43 -1.23
CA TRP A 540 6.60 -5.16 -1.71
C TRP A 540 6.72 -6.61 -1.23
N ALA A 541 5.89 -7.04 -0.28
CA ALA A 541 5.84 -8.43 0.15
C ALA A 541 5.38 -9.37 -0.98
N ARG A 542 4.60 -8.85 -1.95
CA ARG A 542 4.15 -9.57 -3.14
C ARG A 542 4.25 -8.64 -4.35
N PRO A 543 5.47 -8.43 -4.89
CA PRO A 543 5.68 -7.48 -5.97
C PRO A 543 5.00 -8.00 -7.26
N PRO A 544 4.34 -7.13 -8.06
CA PRO A 544 3.57 -7.51 -9.23
C PRO A 544 4.47 -7.80 -10.43
N VAL A 545 5.36 -8.75 -10.30
CA VAL A 545 6.41 -9.03 -11.30
C VAL A 545 5.90 -10.08 -12.28
N PRO A 546 6.31 -10.11 -13.56
CA PRO A 546 5.74 -11.04 -14.52
C PRO A 546 5.88 -12.51 -14.12
N ALA A 547 6.96 -12.85 -13.41
CA ALA A 547 7.21 -14.20 -12.90
C ALA A 547 6.51 -14.50 -11.54
N PHE A 548 5.66 -13.62 -11.00
CA PHE A 548 5.13 -13.77 -9.65
C PHE A 548 4.38 -15.09 -9.45
N ASN A 549 3.52 -15.49 -10.39
CA ASN A 549 2.77 -16.75 -10.28
C ASN A 549 3.70 -17.98 -10.25
N LEU A 550 4.77 -17.96 -11.04
CA LEU A 550 5.81 -19.00 -11.04
C LEU A 550 6.53 -19.07 -9.69
N ILE A 551 6.90 -17.91 -9.14
CA ILE A 551 7.52 -17.80 -7.81
C ILE A 551 6.58 -18.36 -6.75
N GLU A 552 5.34 -17.88 -6.69
CA GLU A 552 4.34 -18.27 -5.70
C GLU A 552 4.03 -19.77 -5.76
N ARG A 553 3.84 -20.33 -6.96
CA ARG A 553 3.62 -21.77 -7.13
C ARG A 553 4.83 -22.57 -6.64
N THR A 554 6.04 -22.18 -7.01
CA THR A 554 7.26 -22.92 -6.66
C THR A 554 7.51 -22.89 -5.16
N LEU A 555 7.39 -21.72 -4.53
CA LEU A 555 7.46 -21.58 -3.07
C LEU A 555 6.37 -22.41 -2.38
N GLY A 556 5.15 -22.43 -2.92
CA GLY A 556 4.04 -23.19 -2.36
C GLY A 556 4.26 -24.71 -2.32
N GLU A 557 5.12 -25.23 -3.19
CA GLU A 557 5.52 -26.64 -3.22
C GLU A 557 6.73 -26.87 -2.31
N GLU A 558 7.77 -26.06 -2.46
CA GLU A 558 9.04 -26.23 -1.75
C GLU A 558 8.88 -25.99 -0.25
N ILE A 559 8.20 -24.92 0.15
CA ILE A 559 7.95 -24.61 1.57
C ILE A 559 7.05 -25.66 2.21
N HIS A 560 6.07 -26.18 1.48
CA HIS A 560 5.21 -27.26 1.97
C HIS A 560 6.03 -28.51 2.32
N ASP A 561 6.89 -28.94 1.41
CA ASP A 561 7.71 -30.13 1.60
C ASP A 561 8.74 -29.94 2.74
N ILE A 562 9.24 -28.71 2.95
CA ILE A 562 10.12 -28.36 4.07
C ILE A 562 9.40 -28.41 5.42
N VAL A 563 8.18 -27.86 5.48
CA VAL A 563 7.43 -27.73 6.74
C VAL A 563 6.81 -29.07 7.15
N PHE A 564 6.23 -29.83 6.20
CA PHE A 564 5.42 -31.01 6.50
C PHE A 564 6.04 -32.36 6.11
N HIS A 565 7.00 -32.39 5.18
CA HIS A 565 7.52 -33.66 4.62
C HIS A 565 9.02 -33.89 4.86
N GLY A 566 9.63 -33.13 5.78
CA GLY A 566 11.00 -33.36 6.22
C GLY A 566 12.09 -33.00 5.20
N LYS A 567 11.76 -32.22 4.15
CA LYS A 567 12.78 -31.67 3.26
C LYS A 567 13.69 -30.71 4.05
N SER A 568 15.00 -30.80 3.83
CA SER A 568 15.97 -29.88 4.47
C SER A 568 15.63 -28.42 4.07
N PRO A 569 15.53 -27.49 5.03
CA PRO A 569 15.26 -26.08 4.75
C PRO A 569 16.21 -25.46 3.71
N GLN A 570 17.52 -25.60 3.92
CA GLN A 570 18.54 -25.05 3.02
C GLN A 570 18.41 -25.64 1.61
N ARG A 571 18.20 -26.96 1.52
CA ARG A 571 18.02 -27.62 0.22
C ARG A 571 16.75 -27.14 -0.48
N GLY A 572 15.63 -27.06 0.23
CA GLY A 572 14.34 -26.65 -0.37
C GLY A 572 14.34 -25.19 -0.83
N LEU A 573 14.92 -24.27 -0.05
CA LEU A 573 15.07 -22.87 -0.47
C LEU A 573 15.93 -22.74 -1.72
N ARG A 574 17.08 -23.45 -1.77
CA ARG A 574 17.95 -23.48 -2.94
C ARG A 574 17.31 -24.15 -4.15
N ASP A 575 16.55 -25.23 -3.95
CA ASP A 575 15.78 -25.87 -5.01
C ASP A 575 14.72 -24.90 -5.57
N ALA A 576 14.04 -24.12 -4.71
CA ALA A 576 13.09 -23.10 -5.13
C ALA A 576 13.73 -22.05 -6.06
N GLU A 577 14.87 -21.47 -5.66
CA GLU A 577 15.60 -20.50 -6.50
C GLU A 577 16.00 -21.11 -7.85
N ASN A 578 16.60 -22.29 -7.84
CA ASN A 578 17.08 -22.94 -9.05
C ASN A 578 15.92 -23.25 -10.01
N ARG A 579 14.77 -23.71 -9.48
CA ARG A 579 13.58 -24.02 -10.28
C ARG A 579 12.99 -22.76 -10.91
N ILE A 580 12.88 -21.67 -10.14
CA ILE A 580 12.37 -20.39 -10.65
C ILE A 580 13.32 -19.83 -11.73
N LEU A 581 14.63 -19.77 -11.45
CA LEU A 581 15.63 -19.26 -12.40
C LEU A 581 15.68 -20.10 -13.69
N SER A 582 15.57 -21.42 -13.58
CA SER A 582 15.57 -22.31 -14.75
C SER A 582 14.34 -22.11 -15.62
N ALA A 583 13.17 -21.91 -15.00
CA ALA A 583 11.93 -21.64 -15.74
C ALA A 583 11.95 -20.26 -16.42
N ILE A 584 12.43 -19.21 -15.75
CA ILE A 584 12.60 -17.88 -16.36
C ILE A 584 13.55 -17.94 -17.57
N ARG A 585 14.66 -18.67 -17.47
CA ARG A 585 15.62 -18.86 -18.58
C ARG A 585 15.07 -19.68 -19.75
N ALA A 586 14.03 -20.47 -19.54
CA ALA A 586 13.41 -21.26 -20.60
C ALA A 586 12.37 -20.44 -21.39
N GLU A 587 11.87 -19.35 -20.82
CA GLU A 587 10.89 -18.44 -21.43
C GLU A 587 11.54 -17.23 -22.13
N ALA A 588 12.78 -16.89 -21.75
CA ALA A 588 13.63 -15.88 -22.40
C ALA A 588 14.36 -16.44 -23.63
#